data_AF-A0A2Z6RP35-F1
#
_entry.id   AF-A0A2Z6RP35-F1
#
_cell.length_a   1.000
_cell.length_b   1.000
_cell.length_c   1.000
_cell.angle_alpha   90.00
_cell.angle_beta   90.00
_cell.angle_gamma   90.00
#
_symmetry.space_group_name_H-M   'P 1'
#
loop_
_entity.id
_entity.type
_entity.pdbx_description
1 polymer ?
#
loop_
_entity_poly.entity_id
_entity_poly.type
_entity_poly.pdbx_seq_one_letter_code
_entity_poly.pdbx_strand_id
1 'polypeptide(L)'
;MYEYARGHPGLVQIKEGPKISRQGIYKVVLESRGHVCRLRNEDDARAMSQSVLTGLTWLHKGGYVHRDIRLPNILFVPGVANYKYVLIDFEHANVGGLLVSEQLKDWDNKTLTKGNKYTSQSDMYQFGKMLENLNIINSDDGKRFLNSLKNKNINSANALKHAWFK
;
A
#
# COMPACT_ATOMS: atom_id res chain seq x y z
N MET A 1 7.77 -8.68 -9.18
CA MET A 1 6.81 -8.14 -8.19
C MET A 1 5.50 -8.90 -8.20
N TYR A 2 4.68 -8.88 -9.26
CA TYR A 2 3.40 -9.62 -9.30
C TYR A 2 3.48 -11.05 -8.75
N GLU A 3 4.43 -11.90 -9.19
CA GLU A 3 4.59 -13.26 -8.61
C GLU A 3 4.76 -13.28 -7.09
N TYR A 4 5.46 -12.30 -6.52
CA TYR A 4 5.66 -12.20 -5.08
C TYR A 4 4.39 -11.78 -4.31
N ALA A 5 3.43 -11.11 -4.97
CA ALA A 5 2.13 -10.77 -4.37
C ALA A 5 1.12 -11.93 -4.39
N ARG A 6 1.33 -12.94 -5.25
CA ARG A 6 0.38 -14.03 -5.49
C ARG A 6 0.07 -14.77 -4.19
N GLY A 7 -1.21 -14.90 -3.86
CA GLY A 7 -1.68 -15.64 -2.68
C GLY A 7 -1.69 -14.85 -1.38
N HIS A 8 -1.29 -13.57 -1.38
CA HIS A 8 -1.16 -12.78 -0.15
C HIS A 8 -2.32 -11.81 0.06
N PRO A 9 -3.02 -11.87 1.22
CA PRO A 9 -4.09 -10.94 1.55
C PRO A 9 -3.64 -9.49 1.52
N GLY A 10 -4.56 -8.59 1.15
CA GLY A 10 -4.24 -7.17 1.02
C GLY A 10 -3.51 -6.79 -0.27
N LEU A 11 -3.12 -7.75 -1.10
CA LEU A 11 -2.53 -7.54 -2.42
C LEU A 11 -3.45 -8.09 -3.51
N VAL A 12 -3.31 -7.54 -4.73
CA VAL A 12 -4.03 -8.06 -5.91
C VAL A 12 -3.64 -9.50 -6.22
N GLN A 13 -4.64 -10.33 -6.53
CA GLN A 13 -4.45 -11.74 -6.85
C GLN A 13 -4.28 -11.95 -8.35
N ILE A 14 -3.38 -12.86 -8.71
CA ILE A 14 -2.97 -13.10 -10.10
C ILE A 14 -3.44 -14.48 -10.52
N LYS A 15 -4.24 -14.50 -11.59
CA LYS A 15 -4.67 -15.71 -12.24
C LYS A 15 -3.56 -16.26 -13.13
N GLU A 16 -2.96 -15.42 -13.98
CA GLU A 16 -1.91 -15.83 -14.93
C GLU A 16 -0.86 -14.74 -15.17
N GLY A 17 0.35 -15.16 -15.53
CA GLY A 17 1.48 -14.25 -15.75
C GLY A 17 2.16 -13.82 -14.46
N PRO A 18 3.17 -12.94 -14.53
CA PRO A 18 3.55 -12.10 -15.67
C PRO A 18 4.25 -12.85 -16.81
N LYS A 19 3.90 -12.54 -18.06
CA LYS A 19 4.53 -13.07 -19.26
C LYS A 19 4.86 -11.94 -20.23
N ILE A 20 5.97 -12.06 -20.95
CA ILE A 20 6.33 -11.16 -22.06
C ILE A 20 6.20 -11.95 -23.36
N SER A 21 5.40 -11.46 -24.31
CA SER A 21 5.28 -12.07 -25.63
C SER A 21 6.53 -11.85 -26.46
N ARG A 22 6.71 -12.60 -27.56
CA ARG A 22 7.80 -12.36 -28.52
C ARG A 22 7.79 -10.95 -29.14
N GLN A 23 6.63 -10.29 -29.14
CA GLN A 23 6.45 -8.92 -29.63
C GLN A 23 6.67 -7.87 -28.53
N GLY A 24 7.14 -8.26 -27.33
CA GLY A 24 7.41 -7.34 -26.22
C GLY A 24 6.20 -6.97 -25.38
N ILE A 25 5.04 -7.60 -25.57
CA ILE A 25 3.83 -7.29 -24.80
C ILE A 25 3.93 -7.93 -23.41
N TYR A 26 3.94 -7.11 -22.37
CA TYR A 26 3.81 -7.55 -20.98
C TYR A 26 2.35 -7.80 -20.63
N LYS A 27 2.02 -9.02 -20.17
CA LYS A 27 0.67 -9.42 -19.80
C LYS A 27 0.62 -10.05 -18.41
N VAL A 28 -0.31 -9.56 -17.60
CA VAL A 28 -0.72 -10.14 -16.31
C VAL A 28 -2.24 -10.26 -16.34
N VAL A 29 -2.78 -11.41 -15.91
CA VAL A 29 -4.22 -11.62 -15.76
C VAL A 29 -4.53 -11.62 -14.28
N LEU A 30 -5.31 -10.64 -13.84
CA LEU A 30 -5.71 -10.47 -12.44
C LEU A 30 -7.00 -11.24 -12.15
N GLU A 31 -7.13 -11.74 -10.93
CA GLU A 31 -8.33 -12.43 -10.44
C GLU A 31 -9.21 -11.52 -9.58
N SER A 32 -8.61 -10.62 -8.80
CA SER A 32 -9.35 -9.71 -7.92
C SER A 32 -10.28 -8.80 -8.73
N ARG A 33 -11.60 -8.93 -8.50
CA ARG A 33 -12.63 -8.07 -9.07
C ARG A 33 -13.16 -7.13 -8.01
N GLY A 34 -12.66 -5.91 -8.00
CA GLY A 34 -13.04 -4.89 -7.03
C GLY A 34 -13.69 -3.66 -7.65
N HIS A 35 -14.17 -2.79 -6.77
CA HIS A 35 -14.67 -1.46 -7.08
C HIS A 35 -13.75 -0.41 -6.49
N VAL A 36 -13.87 0.82 -7.01
CA VAL A 36 -13.21 1.99 -6.43
C VAL A 36 -13.54 2.07 -4.94
N CYS A 37 -12.50 2.26 -4.12
CA CYS A 37 -12.64 2.41 -2.69
C CYS A 37 -13.47 3.66 -2.34
N ARG A 38 -14.55 3.48 -1.58
CA ARG A 38 -15.40 4.56 -1.06
C ARG A 38 -15.48 4.46 0.46
N LEU A 39 -14.67 5.25 1.14
CA LEU A 39 -14.59 5.29 2.60
C LEU A 39 -15.51 6.39 3.12
N ARG A 40 -16.37 6.08 4.09
CA ARG A 40 -17.37 7.02 4.63
C ARG A 40 -17.02 7.49 6.04
N ASN A 41 -16.33 6.67 6.80
CA ASN A 41 -16.02 6.92 8.20
C ASN A 41 -14.68 6.29 8.60
N GLU A 42 -14.31 6.51 9.86
CA GLU A 42 -13.06 6.01 10.42
C GLU A 42 -12.98 4.47 10.43
N ASP A 43 -14.09 3.76 10.61
CA ASP A 43 -14.13 2.30 10.63
C ASP A 43 -13.83 1.71 9.24
N ASP A 44 -14.36 2.32 8.17
CA ASP A 44 -14.01 1.97 6.79
C ASP A 44 -12.50 2.17 6.56
N ALA A 45 -11.96 3.31 7.02
CA ALA A 45 -10.54 3.60 6.89
C ALA A 45 -9.68 2.60 7.68
N ARG A 46 -10.13 2.18 8.87
CA ARG A 46 -9.46 1.16 9.68
C ARG A 46 -9.47 -0.20 8.99
N ALA A 47 -10.60 -0.65 8.48
CA ALA A 47 -10.72 -1.93 7.76
C ALA A 47 -9.87 -1.96 6.48
N MET A 48 -9.85 -0.86 5.72
CA MET A 48 -8.97 -0.68 4.58
C MET A 48 -7.50 -0.73 5.00
N SER A 49 -7.15 -0.01 6.06
CA SER A 49 -5.78 0.04 6.56
C SER A 49 -5.27 -1.31 7.02
N GLN A 50 -6.09 -2.11 7.69
CA GLN A 50 -5.71 -3.46 8.09
C GLN A 50 -5.36 -4.33 6.87
N SER A 51 -6.10 -4.17 5.77
CA SER A 51 -5.85 -4.92 4.54
C SER A 51 -4.58 -4.45 3.84
N VAL A 52 -4.43 -3.14 3.62
CA VAL A 52 -3.25 -2.58 2.95
C VAL A 52 -1.98 -2.86 3.75
N LEU A 53 -2.00 -2.69 5.07
CA LEU A 53 -0.83 -2.96 5.93
C LEU A 53 -0.46 -4.45 5.94
N THR A 54 -1.43 -5.36 5.83
CA THR A 54 -1.15 -6.79 5.68
C THR A 54 -0.38 -7.05 4.39
N GLY A 55 -0.81 -6.46 3.28
CA GLY A 55 -0.10 -6.54 2.00
C GLY A 55 1.29 -5.91 2.04
N LEU A 56 1.41 -4.69 2.60
CA LEU A 56 2.70 -4.00 2.75
C LEU A 56 3.67 -4.78 3.64
N THR A 57 3.18 -5.41 4.71
CA THR A 57 4.02 -6.28 5.57
C THR A 57 4.66 -7.39 4.74
N TRP A 58 3.87 -8.01 3.84
CA TRP A 58 4.39 -9.05 2.96
C TRP A 58 5.44 -8.51 1.97
N LEU A 59 5.13 -7.41 1.27
CA LEU A 59 6.05 -6.76 0.32
C LEU A 59 7.37 -6.37 0.97
N HIS A 60 7.28 -5.68 2.11
CA HIS A 60 8.44 -5.14 2.83
C HIS A 60 9.32 -6.28 3.38
N LYS A 61 8.73 -7.41 3.80
CA LYS A 61 9.49 -8.61 4.20
C LYS A 61 10.33 -9.17 3.05
N GLY A 62 9.88 -9.03 1.81
CA GLY A 62 10.62 -9.41 0.60
C GLY A 62 11.61 -8.36 0.12
N GLY A 63 11.76 -7.24 0.84
CA GLY A 63 12.60 -6.11 0.42
C GLY A 63 11.98 -5.26 -0.69
N TYR A 64 10.71 -5.49 -1.06
CA TYR A 64 10.02 -4.70 -2.07
C TYR A 64 9.29 -3.51 -1.45
N VAL A 65 9.12 -2.45 -2.24
CA VAL A 65 8.35 -1.24 -1.93
C VAL A 65 7.38 -0.96 -3.06
N HIS A 66 6.21 -0.40 -2.74
CA HIS A 66 5.17 -0.13 -3.73
C HIS A 66 5.45 1.12 -4.57
N ARG A 67 5.96 2.18 -3.93
CA ARG A 67 6.31 3.48 -4.52
C ARG A 67 5.14 4.37 -4.93
N ASP A 68 3.99 3.81 -5.30
CA ASP A 68 2.80 4.58 -5.66
C ASP A 68 1.60 4.32 -4.72
N ILE A 69 1.74 4.66 -3.43
CA ILE A 69 0.66 4.51 -2.45
C ILE A 69 -0.32 5.68 -2.56
N ARG A 70 -1.52 5.40 -3.07
CA ARG A 70 -2.62 6.36 -3.22
C ARG A 70 -3.97 5.63 -3.30
N LEU A 71 -5.05 6.34 -2.97
CA LEU A 71 -6.40 5.76 -2.89
C LEU A 71 -6.86 5.09 -4.21
N PRO A 72 -6.56 5.64 -5.41
CA PRO A 72 -6.88 4.97 -6.68
C PRO A 72 -6.27 3.58 -6.84
N ASN A 73 -5.15 3.31 -6.17
CA ASN A 73 -4.45 2.03 -6.23
C ASN A 73 -4.94 1.05 -5.15
N ILE A 74 -6.12 1.30 -4.55
CA ILE A 74 -6.75 0.42 -3.57
C ILE A 74 -8.17 0.11 -4.04
N LEU A 75 -8.46 -1.17 -4.23
CA LEU A 75 -9.79 -1.64 -4.61
C LEU A 75 -10.51 -2.27 -3.42
N PHE A 76 -11.81 -2.05 -3.31
CA PHE A 76 -12.70 -2.81 -2.45
C PHE A 76 -13.20 -4.06 -3.18
N VAL A 77 -13.04 -5.24 -2.60
CA VAL A 77 -13.47 -6.53 -3.16
C VAL A 77 -14.70 -7.02 -2.36
N PRO A 78 -15.91 -7.02 -2.95
CA PRO A 78 -17.11 -7.49 -2.27
C PRO A 78 -17.10 -9.01 -2.07
N GLY A 79 -17.84 -9.50 -1.06
CA GLY A 79 -18.05 -10.93 -0.84
C GLY A 79 -16.87 -11.68 -0.20
N VAL A 80 -15.77 -10.99 0.14
CA VAL A 80 -14.64 -11.58 0.86
C VAL A 80 -14.82 -11.34 2.37
N ALA A 81 -14.74 -12.41 3.17
CA ALA A 81 -14.94 -12.31 4.62
C ALA A 81 -13.83 -11.51 5.31
N ASN A 82 -12.57 -11.75 4.91
CA ASN A 82 -11.38 -11.11 5.46
C ASN A 82 -10.65 -10.32 4.37
N TYR A 83 -10.09 -9.16 4.74
CA TYR A 83 -9.26 -8.31 3.87
C TYR A 83 -9.96 -7.86 2.59
N LYS A 84 -11.06 -7.12 2.77
CA LYS A 84 -11.92 -6.60 1.69
C LYS A 84 -11.26 -5.56 0.79
N TYR A 85 -10.00 -5.22 1.03
CA TYR A 85 -9.28 -4.24 0.22
C TYR A 85 -7.97 -4.83 -0.28
N VAL A 86 -7.63 -4.52 -1.52
CA VAL A 86 -6.39 -4.98 -2.15
C VAL A 86 -5.63 -3.80 -2.74
N LEU A 87 -4.33 -3.76 -2.46
CA LEU A 87 -3.38 -2.87 -3.12
C LEU A 87 -3.09 -3.42 -4.52
N ILE A 88 -3.27 -2.57 -5.53
CA ILE A 88 -3.07 -2.86 -6.94
C ILE A 88 -1.95 -1.98 -7.50
N ASP A 89 -1.62 -2.22 -8.77
CA ASP A 89 -0.74 -1.36 -9.57
C ASP A 89 0.73 -1.34 -9.11
N PHE A 90 1.44 -2.42 -9.44
CA PHE A 90 2.85 -2.59 -9.07
C PHE A 90 3.83 -2.08 -10.15
N GLU A 91 3.41 -1.23 -11.07
CA GLU A 91 4.25 -0.75 -12.18
C GLU A 91 5.49 0.02 -11.69
N HIS A 92 5.34 0.75 -10.59
CA HIS A 92 6.43 1.50 -9.96
C HIS A 92 7.16 0.74 -8.86
N ALA A 93 6.65 -0.43 -8.47
CA ALA A 93 7.18 -1.20 -7.36
C ALA A 93 8.58 -1.74 -7.68
N ASN A 94 9.48 -1.70 -6.70
CA ASN A 94 10.87 -2.12 -6.88
C ASN A 94 11.49 -2.56 -5.54
N VAL A 95 12.76 -2.94 -5.55
CA VAL A 95 13.55 -3.17 -4.35
C VAL A 95 13.73 -1.84 -3.59
N GLY A 96 13.50 -1.88 -2.28
CA GLY A 96 13.66 -0.74 -1.39
C GLY A 96 15.13 -0.35 -1.20
N GLY A 97 15.37 0.92 -0.88
CA GLY A 97 16.70 1.46 -0.59
C GLY A 97 17.51 1.88 -1.82
N LEU A 98 16.95 1.71 -3.03
CA LEU A 98 17.57 2.19 -4.27
C LEU A 98 17.42 3.71 -4.43
N LEU A 99 18.41 4.31 -5.10
CA LEU A 99 18.32 5.69 -5.56
C LEU A 99 17.20 5.80 -6.59
N VAL A 100 16.42 6.88 -6.52
CA VAL A 100 15.35 7.15 -7.47
C VAL A 100 15.73 8.32 -8.36
N SER A 101 15.68 8.11 -9.68
CA SER A 101 15.87 9.16 -10.70
C SER A 101 14.59 9.94 -10.97
N GLU A 102 13.43 9.34 -10.68
CA GLU A 102 12.12 9.88 -10.98
C GLU A 102 11.32 10.09 -9.69
N GLN A 103 10.58 11.20 -9.65
CA GLN A 103 9.64 11.51 -8.57
C GLN A 103 8.21 11.45 -9.10
N LEU A 104 7.36 10.68 -8.42
CA LEU A 104 5.93 10.65 -8.73
C LEU A 104 5.26 11.90 -8.17
N LYS A 105 4.17 12.32 -8.81
CA LYS A 105 3.45 13.57 -8.52
C LYS A 105 3.04 13.73 -7.05
N ASP A 106 2.68 12.64 -6.38
CA ASP A 106 2.20 12.66 -5.00
C ASP A 106 3.32 12.62 -3.95
N TRP A 107 4.58 12.51 -4.40
CA TRP A 107 5.74 12.55 -3.52
C TRP A 107 6.04 13.99 -3.09
N ASP A 108 6.63 14.13 -1.92
CA ASP A 108 7.07 15.40 -1.35
C ASP A 108 8.46 15.26 -0.69
N ASN A 109 8.95 16.35 -0.10
CA ASN A 109 10.25 16.42 0.55
C ASN A 109 10.44 15.45 1.73
N LYS A 110 9.37 14.86 2.27
CA LYS A 110 9.42 13.86 3.34
C LYS A 110 9.28 12.44 2.81
N THR A 111 8.92 12.25 1.54
CA THR A 111 8.75 10.92 0.96
C THR A 111 10.07 10.16 0.89
N LEU A 112 11.14 10.80 0.39
CA LEU A 112 12.44 10.18 0.24
C LEU A 112 13.32 10.35 1.48
N THR A 113 14.38 9.55 1.56
CA THR A 113 15.46 9.79 2.53
C THR A 113 16.34 10.96 2.09
N LYS A 114 17.18 11.49 3.00
CA LYS A 114 18.18 12.53 2.66
C LYS A 114 19.12 12.11 1.52
N GLY A 115 19.33 10.81 1.33
CA GLY A 115 20.15 10.25 0.26
C GLY A 115 19.37 9.95 -1.02
N ASN A 116 18.19 10.53 -1.23
CA ASN A 116 17.33 10.34 -2.42
C ASN A 116 16.97 8.85 -2.67
N LYS A 117 16.76 8.09 -1.58
CA LYS A 117 16.33 6.68 -1.63
C LYS A 117 14.88 6.52 -1.22
N TYR A 118 14.15 5.65 -1.92
CA TYR A 118 12.80 5.23 -1.53
C TYR A 118 12.86 3.95 -0.70
N THR A 119 12.15 3.90 0.44
CA THR A 119 12.24 2.79 1.42
C THR A 119 10.85 2.28 1.81
N SER A 120 10.77 1.19 2.57
CA SER A 120 9.51 0.76 3.18
C SER A 120 8.87 1.87 4.02
N GLN A 121 9.68 2.65 4.73
CA GLN A 121 9.20 3.83 5.47
C GLN A 121 8.67 4.95 4.57
N SER A 122 9.05 4.98 3.29
CA SER A 122 8.46 5.88 2.30
C SER A 122 7.04 5.44 1.92
N ASP A 123 6.79 4.14 1.75
CA ASP A 123 5.41 3.62 1.57
C ASP A 123 4.56 3.94 2.82
N MET A 124 5.09 3.71 4.02
CA MET A 124 4.39 4.00 5.28
C MET A 124 4.03 5.48 5.40
N TYR A 125 4.96 6.37 5.02
CA TYR A 125 4.72 7.82 4.99
C TYR A 125 3.60 8.18 4.00
N GLN A 126 3.70 7.71 2.76
CA GLN A 126 2.69 7.99 1.73
C GLN A 126 1.32 7.44 2.13
N PHE A 127 1.28 6.28 2.79
CA PHE A 127 0.06 5.73 3.35
C PHE A 127 -0.55 6.63 4.43
N GLY A 128 0.26 7.14 5.36
CA GLY A 128 -0.20 8.08 6.38
C GLY A 128 -0.70 9.40 5.79
N LYS A 129 0.00 9.96 4.80
CA LYS A 129 -0.42 11.15 4.06
C LYS A 129 -1.74 10.94 3.32
N MET A 130 -1.88 9.80 2.65
CA MET A 130 -3.13 9.44 1.96
C MET A 130 -4.30 9.37 2.95
N LEU A 131 -4.12 8.69 4.09
CA LEU A 131 -5.16 8.57 5.11
C LEU A 131 -5.55 9.91 5.74
N GLU A 132 -4.57 10.77 6.04
CA GLU A 132 -4.81 12.12 6.56
C GLU A 132 -5.66 12.95 5.59
N ASN A 133 -5.36 12.90 4.30
CA ASN A 133 -6.10 13.65 3.27
C ASN A 133 -7.57 13.23 3.13
N LEU A 134 -7.96 12.06 3.66
CA LEU A 134 -9.36 11.64 3.69
C LEU A 134 -10.20 12.46 4.68
N ASN A 135 -9.58 13.07 5.71
CA ASN A 135 -10.25 13.84 6.76
C ASN A 135 -11.38 13.09 7.51
N ILE A 136 -11.29 11.76 7.58
CA ILE A 136 -12.29 10.90 8.25
C ILE A 136 -11.77 10.22 9.52
N ILE A 137 -10.48 10.39 9.87
CA ILE A 137 -9.84 9.79 11.04
C ILE A 137 -9.71 10.86 12.13
N ASN A 138 -10.50 10.74 13.19
CA ASN A 138 -10.67 11.80 14.19
C ASN A 138 -10.40 11.33 15.63
N SER A 139 -10.43 10.02 15.89
CA SER A 139 -10.11 9.48 17.21
C SER A 139 -8.66 9.80 17.62
N ASP A 140 -8.41 9.85 18.93
CA ASP A 140 -7.06 10.10 19.45
C ASP A 140 -6.07 9.01 19.04
N ASP A 141 -6.51 7.74 19.04
CA ASP A 141 -5.70 6.63 18.53
C ASP A 141 -5.46 6.73 17.03
N GLY A 142 -6.44 7.16 16.25
CA GLY A 142 -6.30 7.41 14.82
C GLY A 142 -5.29 8.51 14.51
N LYS A 143 -5.35 9.63 15.25
CA LYS A 143 -4.36 10.72 15.14
C LYS A 143 -2.96 10.26 15.52
N ARG A 144 -2.81 9.50 16.62
CA ARG A 144 -1.52 8.89 17.02
C ARG A 144 -0.99 7.93 15.94
N PHE A 145 -1.88 7.16 15.32
CA PHE A 145 -1.53 6.25 14.23
C PHE A 145 -0.99 7.01 13.01
N LEU A 146 -1.73 8.02 12.54
CA LEU A 146 -1.32 8.89 11.43
C LEU A 146 0.04 9.55 11.68
N ASN A 147 0.25 10.05 12.90
CA ASN A 147 1.53 10.66 13.29
C ASN A 147 2.67 9.63 13.24
N SER A 148 2.44 8.40 13.71
CA SER A 148 3.45 7.34 13.67
C SER A 148 3.88 6.99 12.25
N LEU A 149 2.93 6.95 11.31
CA LEU A 149 3.17 6.74 9.88
C LEU A 149 3.94 7.90 9.25
N LYS A 150 3.44 9.13 9.40
CA LYS A 150 4.02 10.33 8.76
C LYS A 150 5.38 10.73 9.34
N ASN A 151 5.66 10.36 10.59
CA ASN A 151 6.99 10.54 11.18
C ASN A 151 7.95 9.40 10.85
N LYS A 152 7.51 8.38 10.09
CA LYS A 152 8.31 7.21 9.72
C LYS A 152 8.86 6.44 10.94
N ASN A 153 8.09 6.42 12.03
CA ASN A 153 8.49 5.79 13.30
C ASN A 153 7.93 4.37 13.48
N ILE A 154 7.13 3.89 12.53
CA ILE A 154 6.48 2.58 12.59
C ILE A 154 6.62 1.86 11.25
N ASN A 155 6.86 0.56 11.29
CA ASN A 155 6.81 -0.31 10.11
C ASN A 155 5.42 -0.95 9.98
N SER A 156 5.14 -1.58 8.84
CA SER A 156 3.86 -2.22 8.54
C SER A 156 3.42 -3.29 9.56
N ALA A 157 4.34 -4.14 10.02
CA ALA A 157 4.04 -5.18 11.01
C ALA A 157 3.67 -4.61 12.39
N ASN A 158 4.35 -3.55 12.84
CA ASN A 158 4.06 -2.88 14.11
C ASN A 158 2.81 -1.99 13.99
N ALA A 159 2.55 -1.43 12.81
CA ALA A 159 1.34 -0.65 12.53
C ALA A 159 0.08 -1.48 12.74
N LEU A 160 0.06 -2.74 12.33
CA LEU A 160 -1.05 -3.67 12.57
C LEU A 160 -1.34 -3.94 14.06
N LYS A 161 -0.39 -3.67 14.95
CA LYS A 161 -0.53 -3.84 16.41
C LYS A 161 -0.90 -2.55 17.14
N HIS A 162 -1.04 -1.44 16.41
CA HIS A 162 -1.32 -0.13 16.98
C HIS A 162 -2.69 -0.10 17.67
N ALA A 163 -2.84 0.71 18.72
CA ALA A 163 -4.08 0.82 19.50
C ALA A 163 -5.30 1.21 18.66
N TRP A 164 -5.08 1.89 17.52
CA TRP A 164 -6.13 2.26 16.57
C TRP A 164 -6.87 1.06 15.94
N PHE A 165 -6.28 -0.15 15.98
CA PHE A 165 -6.91 -1.39 15.49
C PHE A 165 -7.60 -2.20 16.59
N LYS A 166 -7.62 -1.71 17.83
CA LYS A 166 -8.25 -2.38 18.98
C LYS A 166 -9.69 -1.93 19.19
#